data_AF-A0A2R6K7N6-F1
#
_entry.id   AF-A0A2R6K7N6-F1
#
_cell.length_a   1.000
_cell.length_b   1.000
_cell.length_c   1.000
_cell.angle_alpha   90.00
_cell.angle_beta   90.00
_cell.angle_gamma   90.00
#
_symmetry.space_group_name_H-M   'P 1'
#
loop_
_entity.id
_entity.type
_entity.pdbx_description
1 polymer ?
#
loop_
_entity_poly.entity_id
_entity_poly.type
_entity_poly.pdbx_seq_one_letter_code
_entity_poly.pdbx_strand_id
1 'polypeptide(L)' 'ACDRLLDEPVGFAAREGMDVELLVAVDDEELRNVAEDAGFTNHGEGPRFEGVRTVRYRREP' A
#
# COMPACT_ATOMS: atom_id res chain seq x y z
N ALA A 1 11.51 1.24 -9.12
CA ALA A 1 12.33 1.98 -8.12
C ALA A 1 11.55 2.23 -6.85
N CYS A 2 10.27 2.59 -6.96
CA CYS A 2 9.32 2.64 -5.84
C CYS A 2 9.11 1.29 -5.15
N ASP A 3 9.14 0.18 -5.89
CA ASP A 3 8.90 -1.18 -5.36
C ASP A 3 9.87 -1.52 -4.20
N ARG A 4 11.13 -1.08 -4.30
CA ARG A 4 12.13 -1.32 -3.25
C ARG A 4 11.87 -0.55 -1.96
N LEU A 5 11.05 0.51 -1.99
CA LEU A 5 10.66 1.25 -0.79
C LEU A 5 9.70 0.43 0.08
N LEU A 6 9.00 -0.55 -0.51
CA LEU A 6 8.10 -1.44 0.22
C LEU A 6 8.83 -2.64 0.85
N ASP A 7 10.01 -3.02 0.32
CA ASP A 7 10.77 -4.20 0.76
C ASP A 7 11.05 -4.21 2.28
N GLU A 8 11.52 -3.08 2.82
CA GLU A 8 11.90 -2.96 4.23
C GLU A 8 10.69 -2.94 5.18
N PRO A 9 9.67 -2.06 5.00
CA PRO A 9 8.50 -2.06 5.87
C PRO A 9 7.71 -3.36 5.80
N VAL A 10 7.57 -3.98 4.61
CA VAL A 10 6.94 -5.30 4.47
C VAL A 10 7.76 -6.38 5.16
N GLY A 11 9.08 -6.36 4.98
CA GLY A 11 9.98 -7.33 5.61
C GLY A 11 10.03 -7.20 7.14
N PHE A 12 9.88 -6.00 7.68
CA PHE A 12 9.75 -5.78 9.12
C PHE A 12 8.42 -6.35 9.63
N ALA A 13 7.31 -5.96 8.99
CA ALA A 13 5.98 -6.36 9.41
C ALA A 13 5.79 -7.90 9.37
N ALA A 14 6.31 -8.57 8.35
CA ALA A 14 6.28 -10.03 8.28
C ALA A 14 7.06 -10.71 9.42
N ARG A 15 8.18 -10.14 9.87
CA ARG A 15 8.97 -10.67 11.01
C ARG A 15 8.26 -10.48 12.35
N GLU A 16 7.53 -9.37 12.49
CA GLU A 16 6.80 -9.03 13.71
C GLU A 16 5.35 -9.54 13.72
N GLY A 17 4.88 -10.18 12.64
CA GLY A 17 3.50 -10.64 12.51
C GLY A 17 2.47 -9.51 12.42
N MET A 18 2.85 -8.40 11.79
CA MET A 18 2.05 -7.19 11.66
C MET A 18 1.47 -7.05 10.24
N ASP A 19 0.27 -6.49 10.16
CA ASP A 19 -0.30 -6.06 8.88
C ASP A 19 0.34 -4.76 8.40
N VAL A 20 0.39 -4.57 7.08
CA VAL A 20 0.79 -3.30 6.46
C VAL A 20 -0.40 -2.70 5.73
N GLU A 21 -0.68 -1.43 6.02
CA GLU A 21 -1.66 -0.62 5.30
C GLU A 21 -0.95 0.44 4.44
N LEU A 22 -1.33 0.53 3.17
CA LEU A 22 -0.83 1.51 2.21
C LEU A 22 -2.00 2.34 1.69
N LEU A 23 -1.83 3.66 1.63
CA LEU A 23 -2.82 4.59 1.11
C LEU A 23 -2.28 5.24 -0.15
N VAL A 24 -2.97 5.03 -1.27
CA VAL A 24 -2.52 5.50 -2.60
C VAL A 24 -3.57 6.41 -3.20
N ALA A 25 -3.17 7.54 -3.79
CA ALA A 25 -4.10 8.43 -4.47
C ALA A 25 -4.83 7.69 -5.60
N VAL A 26 -6.12 7.95 -5.78
CA VAL A 26 -6.93 7.23 -6.79
C VAL A 26 -6.42 7.42 -8.22
N ASP A 27 -5.79 8.56 -8.50
CA ASP A 27 -5.23 8.95 -9.80
C ASP A 27 -3.77 8.52 -10.01
N ASP A 28 -3.11 7.96 -8.99
CA ASP A 28 -1.74 7.42 -9.11
C ASP A 28 -1.78 5.94 -9.53
N GLU A 29 -2.02 5.71 -10.82
CA GLU A 29 -2.05 4.36 -11.42
C GLU A 29 -0.75 3.59 -11.26
N GLU A 30 0.40 4.27 -11.36
CA GLU A 30 1.71 3.64 -11.22
C GLU A 30 1.87 3.07 -9.82
N LEU A 31 1.61 3.86 -8.78
CA LEU A 31 1.78 3.41 -7.41
C LEU A 31 0.73 2.35 -7.00
N ARG A 32 -0.47 2.38 -7.59
CA ARG A 32 -1.47 1.31 -7.40
C ARG A 32 -1.00 -0.02 -7.96
N ASN A 33 -0.42 -0.03 -9.16
CA ASN A 33 0.14 -1.26 -9.73
C ASN A 33 1.31 -1.78 -8.89
N VAL A 34 2.20 -0.90 -8.41
CA VAL A 34 3.30 -1.27 -7.51
C VAL A 34 2.79 -1.90 -6.21
N ALA A 35 1.70 -1.39 -5.63
CA ALA A 35 1.09 -1.96 -4.43
C ALA A 35 0.56 -3.38 -4.69
N GLU A 36 -0.14 -3.58 -5.81
CA GLU A 36 -0.68 -4.88 -6.21
C GLU A 36 0.43 -5.90 -6.52
N ASP A 37 1.48 -5.48 -7.24
CA ASP A 37 2.67 -6.30 -7.53
C ASP A 37 3.45 -6.68 -6.26
N ALA A 38 3.44 -5.82 -5.25
CA ALA A 38 4.03 -6.08 -3.93
C ALA A 38 3.17 -7.01 -3.04
N GLY A 39 2.01 -7.47 -3.55
CA GLY A 39 1.12 -8.40 -2.87
C GLY A 39 0.14 -7.74 -1.90
N PHE A 40 -0.07 -6.42 -2.00
CA PHE A 40 -1.17 -5.78 -1.29
C PHE A 40 -2.50 -6.04 -1.99
N THR A 41 -3.55 -6.12 -1.19
CA THR A 41 -4.93 -6.28 -1.67
C THR A 41 -5.71 -4.98 -1.49
N ASN A 42 -6.52 -4.62 -2.48
CA ASN A 42 -7.39 -3.46 -2.39
C ASN A 42 -8.49 -3.68 -1.34
N HIS A 43 -8.56 -2.78 -0.37
CA HIS A 43 -9.48 -2.81 0.76
C HIS A 43 -10.49 -1.64 0.73
N GLY A 44 -10.71 -1.06 -0.45
CA GLY A 44 -11.72 -0.04 -0.71
C GLY A 44 -11.24 1.40 -0.55
N GLU A 45 -12.19 2.31 -0.35
CA GLU A 45 -11.89 3.74 -0.21
C GLU A 45 -11.11 4.04 1.07
N GLY A 46 -10.03 4.80 0.92
CA GLY A 46 -9.25 5.35 2.02
C GLY A 46 -9.68 6.78 2.40
N PRO A 47 -9.00 7.39 3.39
CA PRO A 47 -9.23 8.79 3.74
C PRO A 47 -8.82 9.73 2.60
N ARG A 48 -9.18 11.00 2.72
CA ARG A 48 -8.68 12.04 1.81
C ARG A 48 -7.44 12.69 2.38
N PHE A 49 -6.43 12.91 1.54
CA PHE A 49 -5.29 13.76 1.85
C PHE A 49 -5.35 15.00 0.96
N GLU A 50 -5.36 16.18 1.57
CA GLU A 50 -5.41 17.45 0.83
C GLU A 50 -6.56 17.52 -0.20
N GLY A 51 -7.68 16.86 0.11
CA GLY A 51 -8.86 16.77 -0.77
C GLY A 51 -8.82 15.63 -1.80
N VAL A 52 -7.65 15.05 -2.06
CA VAL A 52 -7.42 13.91 -2.96
C VAL A 52 -7.94 12.62 -2.31
N ARG A 53 -8.72 11.83 -3.05
CA ARG A 53 -9.21 10.53 -2.58
C ARG A 53 -8.08 9.50 -2.63
N THR A 54 -8.09 8.55 -1.69
CA THR A 54 -7.18 7.41 -1.72
C THR A 54 -7.92 6.09 -1.84
N VAL A 55 -7.20 5.07 -2.30
CA VAL A 55 -7.53 3.67 -2.16
C VAL A 55 -6.69 3.12 -1.01
N ARG A 56 -7.33 2.36 -0.12
CA ARG A 56 -6.66 1.62 0.94
C ARG A 56 -6.24 0.25 0.41
N TYR A 57 -4.99 -0.11 0.65
CA TYR A 57 -4.40 -1.40 0.34
C TYR A 57 -3.90 -2.05 1.62
N ARG A 58 -4.05 -3.38 1.75
CA ARG A 58 -3.61 -4.14 2.92
C ARG A 58 -2.84 -5.39 2.53
N ARG A 59 -1.77 -5.67 3.28
CA ARG A 59 -0.99 -6.90 3.19
C ARG A 59 -0.88 -7.51 4.59
N GLU A 60 -1.27 -8.77 4.69
CA GLU A 60 -1.09 -9.58 5.91
C GLU A 60 0.32 -10.22 5.89
N PRO A 61 0.86 -10.68 7.03
CA PRO A 61 2.21 -11.24 7.14
C PRO A 61 2.56 -12.34 6.12
#